data_AF-A0A382AWI7-F1
#
_entry.id   AF-A0A382AWI7-F1
#
_cell.length_a   1.000
_cell.length_b   1.000
_cell.length_c   1.000
_cell.angle_alpha   90.00
_cell.angle_beta   90.00
_cell.angle_gamma   90.00
#
_symmetry.space_group_name_H-M   'P 1'
#
loop_
_entity.id
_entity.type
_entity.pdbx_description
1 polymer ?
#
loop_
_entity_poly.entity_id
_entity_poly.type
_entity_poly.pdbx_seq_one_letter_code
_entity_poly.pdbx_strand_id
1 'polypeptide(L)' 'MLFAIEIIINAANLNLVAFARFIPNSEGQTLALFSIAVAAAEVAVGLALIIVAYRMYKNIDVADFRSL' A
#
# COMPACT_ATOMS: atom_id res chain seq x y z
N MET A 1 1.21 10.38 -1.87
CA MET A 1 1.98 9.20 -2.33
C MET A 1 1.40 7.90 -1.77
N LEU A 2 1.23 7.73 -0.45
CA LEU A 2 0.63 6.53 0.15
C LEU A 2 -0.67 6.08 -0.52
N PHE A 3 -1.63 7.00 -0.71
CA PHE A 3 -2.90 6.67 -1.37
C PHE A 3 -2.74 6.11 -2.79
N ALA A 4 -1.73 6.56 -3.54
CA ALA A 4 -1.46 6.02 -4.87
C ALA A 4 -0.92 4.59 -4.80
N ILE A 5 -0.10 4.28 -3.79
CA ILE A 5 0.40 2.93 -3.54
C ILE A 5 -0.76 1.99 -3.21
N GLU A 6 -1.69 2.40 -2.33
CA GLU A 6 -2.89 1.63 -2.01
C GLU A 6 -3.76 1.32 -3.24
N ILE A 7 -3.93 2.30 -4.14
CA ILE A 7 -4.66 2.08 -5.39
C ILE A 7 -3.95 1.05 -6.27
N ILE A 8 -2.63 1.14 -6.40
CA ILE A 8 -1.84 0.20 -7.22
C ILE A 8 -1.93 -1.22 -6.65
N ILE A 9 -1.82 -1.37 -5.32
CA ILE A 9 -1.96 -2.67 -4.64
C ILE A 9 -3.37 -3.25 -4.85
N ASN A 10 -4.42 -2.42 -4.73
CA ASN A 10 -5.78 -2.87 -4.99
C ASN A 10 -6.01 -3.27 -6.46
N ALA A 11 -5.40 -2.55 -7.41
CA ALA A 11 -5.43 -2.93 -8.82
C ALA A 11 -4.73 -4.27 -9.07
N ALA A 12 -3.59 -4.51 -8.43
CA ALA A 12 -2.89 -5.79 -8.50
C ALA A 12 -3.74 -6.94 -7.91
N ASN A 13 -4.38 -6.73 -6.75
CA ASN A 13 -5.28 -7.70 -6.13
C ASN A 13 -6.47 -8.04 -7.02
N LEU A 14 -7.08 -7.03 -7.66
CA LEU A 14 -8.16 -7.25 -8.62
C LEU A 14 -7.69 -8.11 -9.79
N ASN A 15 -6.47 -7.86 -10.30
CA ASN A 15 -5.89 -8.63 -11.39
C ASN A 15 -5.65 -10.10 -10.99
N LEU A 16 -5.10 -10.35 -9.79
CA LEU A 16 -4.90 -11.71 -9.27
C LEU A 16 -6.21 -12.50 -9.19
N VAL A 17 -7.26 -11.89 -8.63
CA VAL A 17 -8.58 -12.51 -8.52
C VAL A 17 -9.23 -12.72 -9.89
N ALA A 18 -9.06 -11.76 -10.81
CA ALA A 18 -9.55 -11.90 -12.18
C ALA A 18 -8.88 -13.07 -12.93
N PHE A 19 -7.56 -13.22 -12.82
CA PHE A 19 -6.84 -14.34 -13.44
C PHE A 19 -7.20 -15.70 -12.85
N ALA A 20 -7.38 -15.80 -11.52
CA ALA A 20 -7.85 -17.02 -10.86
C ALA A 20 -9.28 -17.43 -11.26
N ARG A 21 -10.06 -16.51 -11.85
CA ARG A 21 -11.35 -16.85 -12.48
C ARG A 21 -11.17 -17.51 -13.84
N PHE A 22 -10.16 -17.13 -14.62
CA PHE A 22 -9.88 -17.72 -15.95
C PHE A 22 -9.17 -19.07 -15.86
N ILE A 23 -8.33 -19.24 -14.84
CA ILE A 23 -7.70 -20.52 -14.50
C ILE A 23 -8.31 -20.95 -13.17
N PRO A 24 -9.34 -21.82 -13.16
CA PRO A 24 -10.19 -22.07 -11.99
C PRO A 24 -9.39 -22.64 -10.81
N ASN A 25 -8.83 -21.74 -10.00
CA ASN A 25 -8.06 -22.04 -8.81
C ASN A 25 -8.35 -20.99 -7.75
N SER A 26 -7.95 -21.27 -6.50
CA SER A 26 -8.13 -20.36 -5.37
C SER A 26 -6.88 -19.52 -5.06
N GLU A 27 -5.81 -19.69 -5.82
CA GLU A 27 -4.50 -19.10 -5.52
C GLU A 27 -4.53 -17.57 -5.61
N GLY A 28 -5.26 -17.01 -6.58
CA GLY A 28 -5.38 -15.56 -6.73
C GLY A 28 -6.12 -14.90 -5.56
N GLN A 29 -7.16 -15.55 -5.02
CA GLN A 29 -7.88 -15.07 -3.84
C GLN A 29 -7.02 -15.22 -2.58
N THR A 30 -6.29 -16.33 -2.44
CA THR A 30 -5.35 -16.53 -1.31
C THR A 30 -4.27 -15.47 -1.31
N LEU A 31 -3.63 -15.19 -2.46
CA LEU A 31 -2.58 -14.19 -2.55
C LEU A 31 -3.11 -12.77 -2.31
N ALA A 32 -4.30 -12.44 -2.82
CA ALA A 32 -4.95 -11.15 -2.56
C ALA A 32 -5.22 -10.92 -1.06
N LEU A 33 -5.64 -11.96 -0.32
CA LEU A 33 -5.84 -11.87 1.13
C LEU A 33 -4.55 -11.51 1.87
N PHE A 34 -3.43 -12.17 1.53
CA PHE A 34 -2.13 -11.84 2.11
C PHE A 34 -1.67 -10.44 1.72
N SER A 35 -1.88 -10.03 0.47
CA SER A 35 -1.55 -8.68 0.03
C SER A 35 -2.33 -7.60 0.79
N ILE A 36 -3.60 -7.83 1.11
CA ILE A 36 -4.40 -6.90 1.94
C ILE A 36 -3.82 -6.80 3.35
N ALA A 37 -3.38 -7.92 3.94
CA ALA A 37 -2.74 -7.91 5.25
C ALA A 37 -1.42 -7.11 5.24
N VAL A 38 -0.63 -7.24 4.17
CA VAL A 38 0.61 -6.45 3.98
C VAL A 38 0.28 -4.96 3.80
N ALA A 39 -0.72 -4.62 2.98
CA ALA A 39 -1.16 -3.23 2.78
C ALA A 39 -1.62 -2.58 4.11
N ALA A 40 -2.36 -3.32 4.93
CA ALA A 40 -2.75 -2.86 6.26
C ALA A 40 -1.55 -2.58 7.19
N ALA A 41 -0.51 -3.42 7.13
CA ALA A 41 0.72 -3.19 7.87
C ALA A 41 1.50 -1.98 7.33
N GLU A 42 1.57 -1.85 5.99
CA GLU A 42 2.24 -0.73 5.32
C GLU A 42 1.60 0.61 5.70
N VAL A 43 0.27 0.75 5.58
CA VAL A 43 -0.42 2.02 5.86
C VAL A 43 -0.27 2.43 7.32
N ALA A 44 -0.24 1.48 8.26
CA ALA A 44 0.01 1.75 9.67
C ALA A 44 1.40 2.38 9.88
N VAL A 45 2.44 1.80 9.27
CA VAL A 45 3.82 2.32 9.33
C VAL A 45 3.95 3.65 8.59
N GLY A 46 3.40 3.74 7.38
CA GLY A 46 3.44 4.94 6.54
C GLY A 46 2.79 6.15 7.22
N LEU A 47 1.62 5.97 7.82
CA LEU A 47 0.95 7.03 8.58
C LEU A 47 1.72 7.39 9.85
N ALA A 48 2.29 6.42 10.56
CA ALA A 48 3.13 6.70 11.73
C ALA A 48 4.33 7.59 11.36
N LEU A 49 4.99 7.30 10.24
CA LEU A 49 6.09 8.13 9.71
C LEU A 49 5.63 9.54 9.34
N ILE A 50 4.49 9.68 8.65
CA ILE A 50 3.92 10.99 8.31
C ILE A 50 3.61 11.81 9.56
N ILE A 51 3.03 11.19 10.59
CA ILE A 51 2.72 11.87 11.85
C ILE A 51 4.00 12.36 12.53
N VAL A 52 5.03 11.52 12.61
CA VAL A 52 6.32 11.90 13.20
C VAL A 52 6.98 13.03 12.41
N ALA A 53 7.03 12.92 11.08
CA ALA A 53 7.58 13.96 10.21
C ALA A 53 6.86 15.30 10.40
N TYR A 54 5.52 15.29 10.42
CA TYR A 54 4.74 16.51 10.64
C TYR A 54 4.96 17.10 12.04
N ARG A 55 5.14 16.27 13.08
CA ARG A 55 5.43 16.75 14.43
C ARG A 55 6.79 17.45 14.52
N MET A 56 7.80 16.95 13.81
CA MET A 56 9.16 17.49 13.83
C MET A 56 9.33 18.71 12.93
N TYR A 57 8.77 18.67 11.73
CA TYR A 57 9.08 19.63 10.66
C TYR A 57 7.90 20.51 10.26
N LYS A 58 6.69 20.25 10.80
CA LYS A 58 5.44 20.95 10.42
C LYS A 58 5.14 20.91 8.91
N ASN A 59 5.77 19.97 8.21
CA ASN A 59 5.65 19.76 6.78
C ASN A 59 5.64 18.25 6.51
N ILE A 60 5.04 17.86 5.40
CA ILE A 60 4.98 16.47 4.91
C ILE A 60 5.49 16.34 3.48
N ASP A 61 5.96 17.44 2.85
CA ASP A 61 6.56 17.38 1.53
C ASP A 61 7.88 16.61 1.59
N VAL A 62 7.93 15.53 0.82
CA VAL A 62 9.08 14.64 0.76
C VAL A 62 10.27 15.30 0.05
N ALA A 63 10.01 16.24 -0.86
CA ALA A 63 11.08 16.96 -1.56
C ALA A 63 11.93 17.81 -0.60
N ASP A 64 11.29 18.42 0.39
CA ASP A 64 11.96 19.27 1.38
C ASP A 64 12.83 18.46 2.35
N PHE A 65 12.55 17.17 2.54
CA PHE A 65 13.40 16.27 3.33
C PHE A 65 14.65 15.80 2.58
N ARG A 66 14.72 15.98 1.26
CA ARG A 66 15.83 15.48 0.43
C ARG A 66 17.10 16.33 0.55
N SER A 67 16.99 17.52 1.12
CA SER A 67 18.10 18.47 1.36
C SER A 67 18.64 18.45 2.79
N LEU A 68 18.16 17.54 3.64
CA LEU A 68 18.75 17.22 4.96
C LEU A 68 19.79 16.11 4.79
#